data_AF-A0A7S4PGW4-F1
#
_entry.id   AF-A0A7S4PGW4-F1
#
_cell.length_a   1.000
_cell.length_b   1.000
_cell.length_c   1.000
_cell.angle_alpha   90.00
_cell.angle_beta   90.00
_cell.angle_gamma   90.00
#
_symmetry.space_group_name_H-M   'P 1'
#
loop_
_entity.id
_entity.type
_entity.pdbx_description
1 polymer ?
#
loop_
_entity_poly.entity_id
_entity_poly.type
_entity_poly.pdbx_seq_one_letter_code
_entity_poly.pdbx_strand_id
1 'polypeptide(L)'
;RVGEKRRGLEEFFGVVDGKKVEKVPHGRAWEASELRMKSYEDLHKLWYILLKERNLLLTERHLYKKIGERMPSKERLWKVKLSMARLRTICAERQRVVQQNRENFLDFAPSSPPTKQPEA
;
A
#
# COMPACT_ATOMS: atom_id res chain seq x y z
N ARG A 1 -8.50 25.21 2.43
CA ARG A 1 -8.31 24.07 1.50
C ARG A 1 -7.53 24.58 0.30
N VAL A 2 -6.22 24.36 0.27
CA VAL A 2 -5.39 24.68 -0.90
C VAL A 2 -5.73 23.64 -1.96
N GLY A 3 -6.14 24.07 -3.16
CA GLY A 3 -6.49 23.18 -4.25
C GLY A 3 -5.27 22.37 -4.69
N GLU A 4 -5.25 21.08 -4.41
CA GLU A 4 -4.28 20.17 -5.00
C GLU A 4 -4.48 20.20 -6.52
N LYS A 5 -3.46 20.70 -7.23
CA LYS A 5 -3.42 20.66 -8.70
C LYS A 5 -3.58 19.20 -9.10
N ARG A 6 -4.66 18.85 -9.80
CA ARG A 6 -4.88 17.48 -10.30
C ARG A 6 -3.71 17.15 -11.21
N ARG A 7 -2.77 16.36 -10.70
CA ARG A 7 -1.66 15.90 -11.51
C ARG A 7 -2.13 14.76 -12.39
N GLY A 8 -1.84 14.85 -13.69
CA GLY A 8 -2.24 13.89 -14.70
C GLY A 8 -1.09 12.97 -15.09
N LEU A 9 -0.75 12.99 -16.38
CA LEU A 9 0.24 12.10 -16.97
C LEU A 9 1.67 12.38 -16.46
N GLU A 10 1.93 13.58 -15.95
CA GLU A 10 3.21 13.96 -15.37
C GLU A 10 3.61 13.12 -14.16
N GLU A 11 2.66 12.45 -13.46
CA GLU A 11 3.00 11.58 -12.34
C GLU A 11 3.69 10.26 -12.78
N PHE A 12 3.71 9.95 -14.09
CA PHE A 12 4.39 8.78 -14.64
C PHE A 12 5.86 9.04 -14.99
N PHE A 13 6.29 10.30 -14.95
CA PHE A 13 7.64 10.72 -15.33
C PHE A 13 8.33 11.41 -14.16
N GLY A 14 9.60 11.09 -13.93
CA GLY A 14 10.42 11.86 -12.98
C GLY A 14 10.58 13.31 -13.44
N VAL A 15 10.99 14.22 -12.53
CA VAL A 15 11.35 15.59 -12.91
C VAL A 15 12.45 15.51 -13.96
N VAL A 16 12.10 15.85 -15.21
CA VAL A 16 13.00 15.87 -16.36
C VAL A 16 13.84 17.15 -16.29
N ASP A 17 14.58 17.34 -15.19
CA ASP A 17 15.71 18.25 -15.23
C ASP A 17 16.77 17.52 -16.03
N GLY A 18 17.09 17.98 -17.23
CA GLY A 18 18.04 17.35 -18.17
C GLY A 18 19.46 17.09 -17.64
N LYS A 19 19.68 17.18 -16.32
CA LYS A 19 20.84 16.71 -15.58
C LYS A 19 20.72 15.19 -15.38
N LYS A 20 21.72 14.45 -15.87
CA LYS A 20 21.92 13.04 -15.51
C LYS A 20 22.21 12.94 -14.00
N VAL A 21 21.20 12.63 -13.20
CA VAL A 21 21.37 12.35 -11.77
C VAL A 21 21.74 10.87 -11.64
N GLU A 22 22.98 10.55 -11.27
CA GLU A 22 23.44 9.16 -11.11
C GLU A 22 22.69 8.41 -9.98
N LYS A 23 22.32 9.12 -8.91
CA LYS A 23 21.55 8.59 -7.79
C LYS A 23 20.51 9.60 -7.34
N VAL A 24 19.24 9.23 -7.48
CA VAL A 24 18.14 9.99 -6.90
C VAL A 24 18.08 9.67 -5.39
N PRO A 25 18.19 10.67 -4.50
CA PRO A 25 18.05 10.43 -3.06
C PRO A 25 16.72 9.73 -2.75
N HIS A 26 16.78 8.63 -2.02
CA HIS A 26 15.60 7.85 -1.67
C HIS A 26 15.78 7.13 -0.33
N GLY A 27 14.68 6.93 0.39
CA GLY A 27 14.68 6.32 1.73
C GLY A 27 14.81 4.79 1.73
N ARG A 28 14.66 4.21 2.93
CA ARG A 28 14.49 2.77 3.12
C ARG A 28 13.05 2.33 2.79
N ALA A 29 12.85 1.01 2.64
CA ALA A 29 11.51 0.45 2.53
C ALA A 29 10.77 0.53 3.88
N TRP A 30 9.44 0.69 3.83
CA TRP A 30 8.55 0.59 4.99
C TRP A 30 8.71 -0.73 5.73
N GLU A 31 8.83 -0.67 7.05
CA GLU A 31 8.88 -1.84 7.92
C GLU A 31 7.49 -2.29 8.35
N ALA A 32 7.34 -3.58 8.66
CA ALA A 32 6.05 -4.14 9.05
C ALA A 32 5.56 -3.56 10.39
N SER A 33 6.47 -3.32 11.33
CA SER A 33 6.21 -2.66 12.62
C SER A 33 5.55 -1.28 12.43
N GLU A 34 6.09 -0.45 11.54
CA GLU A 34 5.59 0.89 11.25
C GLU A 34 4.19 0.85 10.62
N LEU A 35 3.98 -0.06 9.67
CA LEU A 35 2.71 -0.23 8.98
C LEU A 35 1.61 -0.76 9.91
N ARG A 36 1.96 -1.59 10.90
CA ARG A 36 1.00 -2.09 11.90
C ARG A 36 0.44 -1.00 12.80
N MET A 37 1.15 0.12 12.97
CA MET A 37 0.69 1.25 13.77
C MET A 37 -0.21 2.23 13.00
N LYS A 38 -0.46 2.00 11.70
CA LYS A 38 -1.28 2.89 10.86
C LYS A 38 -2.74 2.47 10.78
N SER A 39 -3.62 3.47 10.62
CA SER A 39 -5.05 3.27 10.35
C SER A 39 -5.28 2.59 9.00
N TYR A 40 -6.45 1.98 8.79
CA TYR A 40 -6.80 1.43 7.47
C TYR A 40 -6.85 2.50 6.38
N GLU A 41 -7.31 3.71 6.72
CA GLU A 41 -7.36 4.83 5.79
C GLU A 41 -5.97 5.25 5.34
N ASP A 42 -5.02 5.35 6.27
CA ASP A 42 -3.63 5.70 5.95
C ASP A 42 -2.94 4.61 5.13
N LEU A 43 -3.20 3.34 5.44
CA LEU A 43 -2.68 2.23 4.64
C LEU A 43 -3.24 2.25 3.22
N HIS A 44 -4.52 2.59 3.05
CA HIS A 44 -5.14 2.73 1.74
C HIS A 44 -4.52 3.89 0.95
N LYS A 45 -4.35 5.06 1.56
CA LYS A 45 -3.65 6.20 0.94
C LYS A 45 -2.21 5.85 0.57
N LEU A 46 -1.48 5.20 1.48
CA LEU A 46 -0.11 4.77 1.27
C LEU A 46 0.01 3.78 0.10
N TRP A 47 -0.95 2.86 -0.06
CA TRP A 47 -0.98 1.95 -1.20
C TRP A 47 -0.97 2.71 -2.54
N TYR A 48 -1.79 3.75 -2.69
CA TYR A 48 -1.80 4.55 -3.91
C TYR A 48 -0.51 5.35 -4.11
N ILE A 49 0.06 5.91 -3.05
CA ILE A 49 1.36 6.60 -3.14
C ILE A 49 2.44 5.64 -3.66
N LEU A 50 2.52 4.42 -3.09
CA LEU A 50 3.47 3.40 -3.54
C LEU A 50 3.16 2.91 -4.96
N LEU A 51 1.89 2.80 -5.33
CA LEU A 51 1.47 2.38 -6.65
C LEU A 51 1.91 3.39 -7.73
N LYS A 52 1.77 4.68 -7.46
CA LYS A 52 2.20 5.75 -8.36
C LYS A 52 3.72 5.73 -8.57
N GLU A 53 4.48 5.67 -7.48
CA GLU A 53 5.94 5.53 -7.54
C GLU A 53 6.36 4.27 -8.32
N ARG A 54 5.69 3.13 -8.09
CA ARG A 54 5.97 1.90 -8.84
C ARG A 54 5.75 2.09 -10.34
N ASN A 55 4.66 2.74 -10.72
CA ASN A 55 4.34 2.97 -12.13
C ASN A 55 5.33 3.93 -12.79
N LEU A 56 5.73 5.01 -12.11
CA LEU A 56 6.78 5.91 -12.55
C LEU A 56 8.10 5.16 -12.81
N LEU A 57 8.54 4.35 -11.84
CA LEU A 57 9.79 3.59 -11.96
C LEU A 57 9.74 2.55 -13.08
N LEU A 58 8.56 1.99 -13.38
CA LEU A 58 8.39 1.06 -14.50
C LEU A 58 8.50 1.77 -15.85
N THR A 59 7.91 2.97 -15.96
CA THR A 59 8.07 3.83 -17.14
C THR A 59 9.54 4.18 -17.35
N GLU A 60 10.23 4.68 -16.31
CA GLU A 60 11.66 4.98 -16.38
C GLU A 60 12.48 3.75 -16.80
N ARG A 61 12.25 2.59 -16.17
CA ARG A 61 12.95 1.35 -16.52
C ARG A 61 12.78 1.00 -18.00
N HIS A 62 11.58 1.19 -18.56
CA HIS A 62 11.32 0.95 -19.97
C HIS A 62 12.08 1.95 -20.86
N LEU A 63 12.07 3.23 -20.51
CA LEU A 63 12.80 4.27 -21.24
C LEU A 63 14.31 3.99 -21.26
N TYR A 64 14.91 3.72 -20.11
CA TYR A 64 16.34 3.37 -20.00
C TYR A 64 16.71 2.12 -20.82
N LYS A 65 15.83 1.10 -20.80
CA LYS A 65 16.02 -0.10 -21.64
C LYS A 65 15.99 0.24 -23.13
N LYS A 66 15.13 1.16 -23.57
CA LYS A 66 15.00 1.57 -24.98
C LYS A 66 16.22 2.36 -25.46
N ILE A 67 16.78 3.23 -24.63
CA ILE A 67 17.98 4.01 -24.97
C ILE A 67 19.29 3.24 -24.76
N GLY A 68 19.23 2.04 -24.18
CA GLY A 68 20.42 1.21 -23.91
C GLY A 68 21.27 1.68 -22.73
N GLU A 69 20.76 2.57 -21.88
CA GLU A 69 21.46 3.07 -20.69
C GLU A 69 20.99 2.34 -19.42
N ARG A 70 21.82 2.39 -18.36
CA ARG A 70 21.47 1.82 -17.06
C ARG A 70 20.55 2.79 -16.29
N MET A 71 19.42 2.27 -15.82
CA MET A 71 18.49 3.03 -14.97
C MET A 71 19.18 3.48 -13.66
N PRO A 72 19.12 4.79 -13.32
CA PRO A 72 19.52 5.30 -12.02
C PRO A 72 18.68 4.67 -10.91
N SER A 73 19.32 4.35 -9.79
CA SER A 73 18.65 3.87 -8.58
C SER A 73 17.61 2.75 -8.78
N LYS A 74 17.95 1.71 -9.57
CA LYS A 74 17.11 0.50 -9.80
C LYS A 74 16.61 -0.13 -8.48
N GLU A 75 17.33 0.07 -7.39
CA GLU A 75 16.99 -0.36 -6.05
C GLU A 75 15.66 0.21 -5.51
N ARG A 76 15.26 1.41 -5.95
CA ARG A 76 13.97 2.02 -5.55
C ARG A 76 12.80 1.10 -5.86
N LEU A 77 12.83 0.45 -7.02
CA LEU A 77 11.74 -0.42 -7.45
C LEU A 77 11.57 -1.65 -6.54
N TRP A 78 12.66 -2.25 -6.05
CA TRP A 78 12.53 -3.38 -5.12
C TRP A 78 12.05 -2.91 -3.75
N LYS A 79 12.52 -1.75 -3.28
CA LYS A 79 12.09 -1.18 -1.99
C LYS A 79 10.58 -0.91 -1.97
N VAL A 80 10.06 -0.30 -3.04
CA VAL A 80 8.62 -0.05 -3.22
C VAL A 80 7.84 -1.36 -3.24
N LYS A 81 8.28 -2.34 -4.03
CA LYS A 81 7.62 -3.66 -4.09
C LYS A 81 7.62 -4.37 -2.73
N LEU A 82 8.71 -4.27 -1.98
CA LEU A 82 8.81 -4.84 -0.64
C LEU A 82 7.82 -4.16 0.33
N SER A 83 7.74 -2.84 0.31
CA SER A 83 6.75 -2.10 1.11
C SER A 83 5.31 -2.49 0.76
N MET A 84 4.99 -2.61 -0.53
CA MET A 84 3.66 -3.07 -0.97
C MET A 84 3.35 -4.51 -0.54
N ALA A 85 4.33 -5.40 -0.56
CA ALA A 85 4.16 -6.77 -0.10
C ALA A 85 3.86 -6.82 1.40
N ARG A 86 4.63 -6.10 2.22
CA ARG A 86 4.42 -5.98 3.67
C ARG A 86 3.05 -5.40 4.00
N LEU A 87 2.64 -4.34 3.30
CA LEU A 87 1.32 -3.72 3.48
C LEU A 87 0.19 -4.72 3.23
N ARG A 88 0.26 -5.47 2.12
CA ARG A 88 -0.73 -6.52 1.80
C ARG A 88 -0.76 -7.62 2.87
N THR A 89 0.39 -8.06 3.35
CA THR A 89 0.47 -9.05 4.44
C THR A 89 -0.25 -8.56 5.68
N ILE A 90 -0.02 -7.31 6.10
CA ILE A 90 -0.66 -6.72 7.27
C ILE A 90 -2.18 -6.59 7.09
N CYS A 91 -2.64 -6.15 5.93
CA CYS A 91 -4.08 -6.10 5.66
C CYS A 91 -4.72 -7.49 5.74
N ALA A 92 -4.07 -8.52 5.19
CA ALA A 92 -4.54 -9.89 5.27
C ALA A 92 -4.53 -10.44 6.70
N GLU A 93 -3.49 -10.16 7.49
CA GLU A 93 -3.43 -10.51 8.92
C GLU A 93 -4.60 -9.90 9.68
N ARG A 94 -4.83 -8.59 9.52
CA ARG A 94 -5.93 -7.91 10.23
C ARG A 94 -7.30 -8.42 9.80
N GLN A 95 -7.50 -8.69 8.51
CA GLN A 95 -8.76 -9.27 8.01
C GLN A 95 -9.03 -10.65 8.64
N ARG A 96 -8.01 -11.50 8.79
CA ARG A 96 -8.15 -12.79 9.47
C ARG A 96 -8.57 -12.62 10.93
N VAL A 97 -7.98 -11.67 11.66
CA VAL A 97 -8.35 -11.39 13.05
C VAL A 97 -9.80 -10.90 13.15
N VAL A 98 -10.23 -10.00 12.26
CA VAL A 98 -11.63 -9.53 12.24
C VAL A 98 -12.58 -10.68 11.96
N GLN A 99 -12.25 -11.55 11.00
CA GLN A 99 -13.06 -12.73 10.67
C GLN A 99 -13.14 -13.71 11.86
N GLN A 100 -12.01 -14.03 12.47
CA GLN A 100 -11.95 -14.90 13.65
C GLN A 100 -12.77 -14.34 14.81
N ASN A 101 -12.65 -13.04 15.09
CA ASN A 101 -13.40 -12.38 16.16
C ASN A 101 -14.91 -12.42 15.87
N ARG A 102 -15.30 -12.29 14.61
CA ARG A 102 -16.70 -12.40 14.19
C ARG A 102 -17.24 -13.82 14.39
N GLU A 103 -16.47 -14.85 14.01
CA GLU A 103 -16.83 -16.26 14.22
C GLU A 103 -16.98 -16.56 15.71
N ASN A 104 -15.99 -16.19 16.54
CA ASN A 104 -16.05 -16.36 17.99
C ASN A 104 -17.28 -15.66 18.61
N PHE A 105 -17.68 -14.51 18.09
CA PHE A 105 -18.87 -13.81 18.55
C PHE A 105 -20.16 -14.55 18.18
N LEU A 106 -20.22 -15.15 16.99
CA LEU A 106 -21.36 -15.96 16.54
C LEU A 106 -21.48 -17.25 17.36
N ASP A 107 -20.38 -17.87 17.75
CA ASP A 107 -20.36 -19.07 18.59
C ASP A 107 -20.86 -18.79 20.03
N PHE A 108 -20.71 -17.56 20.53
CA PHE A 108 -21.17 -17.14 21.85
C PHE A 108 -22.58 -16.52 21.84
N ALA A 109 -23.12 -16.17 20.67
CA ALA A 109 -24.49 -15.68 20.58
C ALA A 109 -25.46 -16.81 20.94
N PRO A 110 -26.37 -16.63 21.92
CA PRO A 110 -27.31 -17.68 22.29
C PRO A 110 -28.15 -18.07 21.07
N SER A 111 -28.13 -19.36 20.73
CA SER A 111 -28.67 -19.93 19.49
C SER A 111 -30.21 -19.82 19.37
N SER A 112 -30.90 -19.29 20.37
CA SER A 112 -32.30 -18.87 20.30
C SER A 112 -32.62 -17.89 21.45
N PRO A 113 -33.54 -16.92 21.27
CA PRO A 113 -34.15 -16.23 22.40
C PRO A 113 -34.75 -17.27 23.35
N PRO A 114 -34.73 -17.09 24.68
CA PRO A 114 -35.43 -18.00 25.58
C PRO A 114 -36.88 -18.08 25.13
N THR A 115 -37.31 -19.27 24.72
CA THR A 115 -38.70 -19.56 24.39
C THR A 115 -39.51 -19.16 25.62
N LYS A 116 -40.30 -18.08 25.53
CA LYS A 116 -41.23 -17.72 26.60
C LYS A 116 -42.08 -18.96 26.86
N GLN A 117 -41.90 -19.59 28.01
CA GLN A 117 -42.81 -20.64 28.45
C GLN A 117 -44.20 -20.00 28.54
N PRO A 118 -45.26 -20.61 27.98
CA PRO A 118 -46.60 -20.08 28.14
C PRO A 118 -46.90 -20.02 29.64
N GLU A 119 -47.17 -18.81 30.14
CA GLU A 119 -47.58 -18.58 31.52
C GLU A 119 -48.87 -19.37 31.78
N ALA A 120 -48.85 -20.22 32.80
CA ALA A 120 -49.96 -21.05 33.25
C ALA A 120 -50.69 -20.39 34.43
#